data_AF-A0A435JHB0-F1
#
_entry.id   AF-A0A435JHB0-F1
#
_cell.length_a   1.000
_cell.length_b   1.000
_cell.length_c   1.000
_cell.angle_alpha   90.00
_cell.angle_beta   90.00
_cell.angle_gamma   90.00
#
_symmetry.space_group_name_H-M   'P 1'
#
loop_
_entity.id
_entity.type
_entity.pdbx_description
1 polymer ?
#
loop_
_entity_poly.entity_id
_entity_poly.type
_entity_poly.pdbx_seq_one_letter_code
_entity_poly.pdbx_strand_id
1 'polypeptide(L)'
;MTLATQSAFRHDITASYRIIENATVTQTVFDKSSMTYQGAVYDPAGALVFHSLRPGSPVSNYRPDISISRRRDPIPNSLRFDVAIYGGHFFYAWGHFLIETLSTAALVDEFPNVPVIFSPYEIVGQNEWTEGYQRHTMPILRAAGWGEREIVVSPKPMLVGRLYVPQ
;
A
#
# COMPACT_ATOMS: atom_id res chain seq x y z
N MET A 1 -26.53 17.07 -12.83
CA MET A 1 -26.50 15.67 -13.31
C MET A 1 -25.26 15.02 -12.75
N THR A 2 -25.42 14.13 -11.77
CA THR A 2 -24.32 13.33 -11.20
C THR A 2 -24.24 12.05 -12.03
N LEU A 3 -23.18 11.89 -12.80
CA LEU A 3 -22.88 10.62 -13.47
C LEU A 3 -22.39 9.66 -12.39
N ALA A 4 -23.26 8.74 -11.97
CA ALA A 4 -22.84 7.62 -11.14
C ALA A 4 -21.97 6.70 -12.01
N THR A 5 -20.66 6.72 -11.78
CA THR A 5 -19.71 5.82 -12.43
C THR A 5 -20.01 4.40 -11.95
N GLN A 6 -20.63 3.57 -12.79
CA GLN A 6 -20.80 2.14 -12.49
C GLN A 6 -19.42 1.47 -12.56
N SER A 7 -19.05 0.78 -11.48
CA SER A 7 -17.85 -0.05 -11.42
C SER A 7 -17.86 -1.10 -12.53
N ALA A 8 -16.73 -1.28 -13.21
CA ALA A 8 -16.55 -2.27 -14.27
C ALA A 8 -16.49 -3.72 -13.75
N PHE A 9 -16.50 -3.90 -12.42
CA PHE A 9 -16.53 -5.20 -11.78
C PHE A 9 -17.98 -5.63 -11.53
N ARG A 10 -18.35 -6.83 -12.00
CA ARG A 10 -19.68 -7.42 -11.76
C ARG A 10 -20.00 -7.43 -10.25
N HIS A 11 -21.28 -7.28 -9.91
CA HIS A 11 -21.83 -7.25 -8.54
C HIS A 11 -21.55 -8.50 -7.67
N ASP A 12 -20.78 -9.46 -8.15
CA ASP A 12 -20.55 -10.76 -7.53
C ASP A 12 -19.24 -10.81 -6.71
N ILE A 13 -18.40 -9.77 -6.81
CA ILE A 13 -17.21 -9.61 -5.97
C ILE A 13 -17.59 -8.71 -4.78
N THR A 14 -17.80 -9.32 -3.61
CA THR A 14 -17.91 -8.56 -2.37
C THR A 14 -16.51 -8.17 -1.94
N ALA A 15 -16.22 -6.87 -1.95
CA ALA A 15 -14.97 -6.36 -1.39
C ALA A 15 -14.90 -6.76 0.09
N SER A 16 -13.77 -7.30 0.51
CA SER A 16 -13.55 -7.68 1.91
C SER A 16 -12.26 -7.07 2.42
N TYR A 17 -12.20 -6.87 3.73
CA TYR A 17 -11.03 -6.28 4.36
C TYR A 17 -10.83 -6.80 5.78
N ARG A 18 -9.57 -6.78 6.20
CA ARG A 18 -9.18 -6.97 7.59
C ARG A 18 -8.89 -5.62 8.23
N ILE A 19 -9.33 -5.44 9.47
CA ILE A 19 -8.97 -4.28 10.28
C ILE A 19 -7.75 -4.62 11.14
N ILE A 20 -6.74 -3.74 11.11
CA ILE A 20 -5.59 -3.77 12.01
C ILE A 20 -5.62 -2.51 12.87
N GLU A 21 -5.86 -2.69 14.16
CA GLU A 21 -5.78 -1.61 15.14
C GLU A 21 -4.30 -1.30 15.44
N ASN A 22 -3.96 -0.03 15.65
CA ASN A 22 -2.62 0.49 15.93
C ASN A 22 -1.51 -0.10 15.03
N ALA A 23 -1.78 -0.12 13.72
CA ALA A 23 -0.87 -0.65 12.73
C ALA A 23 0.37 0.24 12.56
N THR A 24 1.50 -0.40 12.28
CA THR A 24 2.74 0.28 11.89
C THR A 24 3.07 -0.10 10.45
N VAL A 25 3.07 0.89 9.56
CA VAL A 25 3.54 0.73 8.18
C VAL A 25 4.95 1.30 8.10
N THR A 26 5.91 0.51 7.63
CA THR A 26 7.32 0.92 7.54
C THR A 26 7.78 0.98 6.09
N GLN A 27 8.85 1.74 5.85
CA GLN A 27 9.47 1.89 4.54
C GLN A 27 9.89 0.53 3.98
N THR A 28 9.43 0.21 2.77
CA THR A 28 9.82 -1.05 2.12
C THR A 28 11.05 -0.90 1.25
N VAL A 29 12.14 -1.54 1.66
CA VAL A 29 13.44 -1.47 0.99
C VAL A 29 13.94 -2.87 0.69
N PHE A 30 14.41 -3.08 -0.55
CA PHE A 30 15.15 -4.29 -0.90
C PHE A 30 16.64 -4.01 -0.95
N ASP A 31 17.39 -4.60 -0.01
CA ASP A 31 18.85 -4.58 -0.05
C ASP A 31 19.34 -5.71 -0.95
N LYS A 32 19.75 -5.35 -2.17
CA LYS A 32 20.32 -6.28 -3.15
C LYS A 32 21.62 -6.95 -2.70
N SER A 33 22.38 -6.33 -1.80
CA SER A 33 23.68 -6.85 -1.37
C SER A 33 23.54 -7.97 -0.35
N SER A 34 22.69 -7.78 0.65
CA SER A 34 22.38 -8.78 1.67
C SER A 34 21.19 -9.68 1.28
N MET A 35 20.50 -9.34 0.19
CA MET A 35 19.28 -10.03 -0.28
C MET A 35 18.17 -10.02 0.78
N THR A 36 18.09 -8.94 1.57
CA THR A 36 17.11 -8.78 2.65
C THR A 36 16.05 -7.75 2.31
N TYR A 37 14.85 -7.94 2.87
CA TYR A 37 13.78 -6.97 2.81
C TYR A 37 13.67 -6.25 4.16
N GLN A 38 13.48 -4.96 4.10
CA GLN A 38 13.13 -4.15 5.25
C GLN A 38 11.74 -3.57 5.05
N GLY A 39 11.03 -3.46 6.16
CA GLY A 39 9.71 -2.84 6.21
C GLY A 39 8.56 -3.71 5.74
N ALA A 40 7.42 -3.45 6.35
CA ALA A 40 6.13 -4.07 6.10
C ALA A 40 5.02 -3.34 6.88
N VAL A 41 3.80 -3.88 6.77
CA VAL A 41 2.71 -3.61 7.71
C VAL A 41 2.79 -4.57 8.88
N TYR A 42 2.86 -4.03 10.10
CA TYR A 42 2.87 -4.78 11.34
C TYR A 42 1.64 -4.46 12.19
N ASP A 43 1.16 -5.46 12.91
CA ASP A 43 0.18 -5.27 13.97
C ASP A 43 0.84 -4.71 15.26
N PRO A 44 0.07 -4.43 16.32
CA PRO A 44 0.61 -3.88 17.57
C PRO A 44 1.60 -4.80 18.28
N ALA A 45 1.42 -6.12 18.17
CA ALA A 45 2.36 -7.10 18.70
C ALA A 45 3.66 -7.15 17.87
N GLY A 46 3.61 -6.65 16.63
CA GLY A 46 4.68 -6.70 15.66
C GLY A 46 4.68 -7.90 14.76
N ALA A 47 3.57 -8.62 14.70
CA ALA A 47 3.41 -9.66 13.70
C ALA A 47 3.24 -9.00 12.33
N LEU A 48 3.79 -9.66 11.31
CA LEU A 48 3.58 -9.25 9.93
C LEU A 48 2.12 -9.44 9.56
N VAL A 49 1.52 -8.41 8.97
CA VAL A 49 0.12 -8.45 8.52
C VAL A 49 0.01 -8.96 7.08
N PHE A 50 0.93 -8.55 6.20
CA PHE A 50 0.84 -8.84 4.76
C PHE A 50 2.15 -9.40 4.23
N HIS A 51 2.08 -10.60 3.66
CA HIS A 51 3.26 -11.28 3.14
C HIS A 51 3.60 -10.91 1.69
N SER A 52 2.68 -10.34 0.89
CA SER A 52 2.97 -9.95 -0.52
C SER A 52 4.14 -8.97 -0.64
N LEU A 53 4.44 -8.31 0.48
CA LEU A 53 5.57 -7.42 0.68
C LEU A 53 6.94 -8.12 0.62
N ARG A 54 6.98 -9.42 0.29
CA ARG A 54 8.17 -10.28 0.18
C ARG A 54 8.42 -10.77 -1.25
N PRO A 55 8.67 -9.88 -2.23
CA PRO A 55 9.14 -10.35 -3.52
C PRO A 55 10.49 -11.04 -3.38
N GLY A 56 10.84 -11.91 -4.31
CA GLY A 56 12.18 -12.50 -4.41
C GLY A 56 13.08 -11.69 -5.34
N SER A 57 14.33 -12.12 -5.43
CA SER A 57 15.30 -11.58 -6.39
C SER A 57 14.92 -11.82 -7.86
N PRO A 58 15.25 -10.86 -8.74
CA PRO A 58 14.56 -9.61 -8.83
C PRO A 58 13.16 -9.88 -9.41
N VAL A 59 12.12 -9.67 -8.61
CA VAL A 59 10.71 -9.56 -9.03
C VAL A 59 10.02 -10.83 -9.57
N SER A 60 10.69 -11.99 -9.63
CA SER A 60 10.14 -13.17 -10.32
C SER A 60 9.41 -14.18 -9.43
N ASN A 61 9.76 -14.30 -8.15
CA ASN A 61 9.22 -15.35 -7.27
C ASN A 61 8.86 -14.79 -5.90
N TYR A 62 7.68 -15.12 -5.39
CA TYR A 62 7.28 -14.83 -4.01
C TYR A 62 8.11 -15.66 -3.01
N ARG A 63 8.71 -15.01 -2.00
CA ARG A 63 9.59 -15.67 -1.02
C ARG A 63 9.12 -15.44 0.43
N PRO A 64 8.24 -16.30 0.95
CA PRO A 64 7.74 -16.15 2.32
C PRO A 64 8.81 -16.41 3.38
N ASP A 65 9.98 -16.93 3.02
CA ASP A 65 11.09 -17.27 3.91
C ASP A 65 12.07 -16.12 4.18
N ILE A 66 12.00 -15.02 3.41
CA ILE A 66 12.89 -13.88 3.65
C ILE A 66 12.48 -13.16 4.93
N SER A 67 13.43 -13.05 5.86
CA SER A 67 13.27 -12.30 7.10
C SER A 67 13.10 -10.81 6.80
N ILE A 68 12.09 -10.19 7.43
CA ILE A 68 11.88 -8.75 7.38
C ILE A 68 12.38 -8.15 8.68
N SER A 69 13.30 -7.20 8.59
CA SER A 69 13.76 -6.46 9.75
C SER A 69 12.67 -5.50 10.24
N ARG A 70 12.07 -5.79 11.41
CA ARG A 70 11.27 -4.82 12.17
C ARG A 70 12.24 -3.84 12.84
N ARG A 71 12.38 -2.62 12.33
CA ARG A 71 12.98 -1.54 13.14
C ARG A 71 12.02 -1.25 14.29
N ARG A 72 12.39 -1.69 15.50
CA ARG A 72 11.63 -1.56 16.76
C ARG A 72 11.94 -0.26 17.53
N ASP A 73 12.92 0.51 17.09
CA ASP A 73 13.24 1.81 17.70
C ASP A 73 12.02 2.74 17.60
N PRO A 74 11.84 3.71 18.52
CA PRO A 74 10.86 4.77 18.32
C PRO A 74 11.03 5.28 16.91
N ILE A 75 9.93 5.42 16.17
CA ILE A 75 10.01 5.73 14.75
C ILE A 75 10.00 7.26 14.61
N PRO A 76 11.15 7.95 14.58
CA PRO A 76 11.17 9.39 14.42
C PRO A 76 10.58 9.78 13.07
N ASN A 77 9.96 10.96 13.01
CA ASN A 77 9.41 11.53 11.78
C ASN A 77 8.32 10.66 11.12
N SER A 78 7.59 9.86 11.89
CA SER A 78 6.46 9.10 11.39
C SER A 78 5.28 10.00 11.01
N LEU A 79 4.60 9.68 9.92
CA LEU A 79 3.26 10.22 9.66
C LEU A 79 2.25 9.50 10.57
N ARG A 80 1.17 10.20 10.93
CA ARG A 80 0.12 9.68 11.82
C ARG A 80 -1.23 9.83 11.16
N PHE A 81 -2.01 8.75 11.19
CA PHE A 81 -3.37 8.70 10.67
C PHE A 81 -4.26 8.05 11.72
N ASP A 82 -5.44 8.61 11.97
CA ASP A 82 -6.44 7.96 12.82
C ASP A 82 -7.01 6.73 12.10
N VAL A 83 -7.29 6.88 10.81
CA VAL A 83 -7.87 5.84 9.94
C VAL A 83 -7.24 5.94 8.55
N ALA A 84 -6.89 4.80 7.96
CA ALA A 84 -6.41 4.73 6.57
C ALA A 84 -6.77 3.39 5.92
N ILE A 85 -6.78 3.36 4.59
CA ILE A 85 -6.80 2.11 3.81
C ILE A 85 -5.39 1.85 3.30
N TYR A 86 -4.93 0.61 3.41
CA TYR A 86 -3.65 0.19 2.87
C TYR A 86 -3.80 -0.10 1.38
N GLY A 87 -3.14 0.71 0.55
CA GLY A 87 -3.11 0.57 -0.91
C GLY A 87 -2.13 -0.48 -1.43
N GLY A 88 -1.31 -1.06 -0.55
CA GLY A 88 -0.24 -1.99 -0.92
C GLY A 88 1.10 -1.30 -1.13
N HIS A 89 1.94 -1.92 -1.96
CA HIS A 89 3.21 -1.35 -2.36
C HIS A 89 3.13 -0.60 -3.68
N PHE A 90 3.80 0.54 -3.72
CA PHE A 90 3.89 1.33 -4.93
C PHE A 90 5.09 0.87 -5.78
N PHE A 91 4.83 0.27 -6.95
CA PHE A 91 5.84 -0.32 -7.85
C PHE A 91 5.69 0.21 -9.29
N TYR A 92 6.80 0.40 -10.04
CA TYR A 92 6.80 0.87 -11.44
C TYR A 92 6.02 -0.01 -12.44
N ALA A 93 5.94 -1.32 -12.16
CA ALA A 93 5.24 -2.28 -13.00
C ALA A 93 3.73 -2.09 -12.84
N TRP A 94 3.15 -1.38 -13.80
CA TRP A 94 1.72 -1.09 -13.93
C TRP A 94 0.80 -2.28 -13.61
N GLY A 95 1.14 -3.48 -14.08
CA GLY A 95 0.35 -4.68 -13.79
C GLY A 95 0.30 -5.02 -12.29
N HIS A 96 1.42 -4.90 -11.59
CA HIS A 96 1.50 -5.17 -10.15
C HIS A 96 0.79 -4.08 -9.34
N PHE A 97 1.00 -2.81 -9.72
CA PHE A 97 0.28 -1.69 -9.13
C PHE A 97 -1.23 -1.88 -9.25
N LEU A 98 -1.74 -2.20 -10.43
CA LEU A 98 -3.17 -2.44 -10.62
C LEU A 98 -3.66 -3.65 -9.80
N ILE A 99 -2.92 -4.76 -9.73
CA ILE A 99 -3.36 -5.94 -8.96
C ILE A 99 -3.50 -5.62 -7.46
N GLU A 100 -2.51 -4.97 -6.85
CA GLU A 100 -2.56 -4.63 -5.42
C GLU A 100 -3.51 -3.46 -5.11
N THR A 101 -3.70 -2.56 -6.08
CA THR A 101 -4.49 -1.33 -5.90
C THR A 101 -5.96 -1.52 -6.26
N LEU A 102 -6.33 -2.49 -7.11
CA LEU A 102 -7.73 -2.71 -7.52
C LEU A 102 -8.58 -3.31 -6.39
N SER A 103 -8.03 -4.16 -5.52
CA SER A 103 -8.74 -4.62 -4.32
C SER A 103 -9.01 -3.46 -3.36
N THR A 104 -8.06 -2.53 -3.26
CA THR A 104 -8.25 -1.26 -2.56
C THR A 104 -9.32 -0.39 -3.20
N ALA A 105 -9.44 -0.44 -4.54
CA ALA A 105 -10.45 0.31 -5.27
C ALA A 105 -11.87 -0.14 -4.94
N ALA A 106 -12.08 -1.44 -4.78
CA ALA A 106 -13.37 -2.00 -4.40
C ALA A 106 -13.85 -1.52 -3.02
N LEU A 107 -12.94 -1.12 -2.13
CA LEU A 107 -13.25 -0.57 -0.80
C LEU A 107 -13.46 0.95 -0.78
N VAL A 108 -13.18 1.66 -1.88
CA VAL A 108 -13.25 3.12 -1.91
C VAL A 108 -14.66 3.62 -1.64
N ASP A 109 -15.66 2.95 -2.21
CA ASP A 109 -17.06 3.36 -2.14
C ASP A 109 -17.62 3.28 -0.70
N GLU A 110 -17.09 2.38 0.13
CA GLU A 110 -17.47 2.25 1.54
C GLU A 110 -16.87 3.35 2.43
N PHE A 111 -15.74 3.94 2.02
CA PHE A 111 -14.95 4.86 2.85
C PHE A 111 -14.43 6.08 2.06
N PRO A 112 -15.31 6.93 1.51
CA PRO A 112 -14.91 8.00 0.57
C PRO A 112 -13.94 9.03 1.16
N ASN A 113 -13.99 9.25 2.48
CA ASN A 113 -13.17 10.24 3.18
C ASN A 113 -11.90 9.66 3.85
N VAL A 114 -11.67 8.35 3.72
CA VAL A 114 -10.49 7.71 4.32
C VAL A 114 -9.32 7.78 3.34
N PRO A 115 -8.14 8.26 3.75
CA PRO A 115 -6.98 8.32 2.88
C PRO A 115 -6.49 6.91 2.52
N VAL A 116 -5.96 6.76 1.31
CA VAL A 116 -5.20 5.57 0.94
C VAL A 116 -3.73 5.83 1.11
N ILE A 117 -3.08 4.98 1.88
CA ILE A 117 -1.64 5.05 2.11
C ILE A 117 -0.92 3.94 1.34
N PHE A 118 0.21 4.28 0.72
CA PHE A 118 1.08 3.32 0.06
C PHE A 118 2.50 3.45 0.61
N SER A 119 3.17 2.30 0.77
CA SER A 119 4.61 2.30 0.94
C SER A 119 5.28 2.21 -0.44
N PRO A 120 6.18 3.14 -0.80
CA PRO A 120 6.93 3.04 -2.03
C PRO A 120 7.89 1.84 -1.99
N TYR A 121 8.04 1.17 -3.12
CA TYR A 121 9.04 0.13 -3.29
C TYR A 121 10.39 0.77 -3.63
N GLU A 122 11.37 0.64 -2.76
CA GLU A 122 12.70 1.21 -2.97
C GLU A 122 13.73 0.13 -3.30
N ILE A 123 14.13 0.07 -4.57
CA ILE A 123 15.35 -0.61 -5.00
C ILE A 123 16.48 0.42 -4.92
N VAL A 124 17.21 0.45 -3.79
CA VAL A 124 18.48 1.19 -3.67
C VAL A 124 18.35 2.72 -3.91
N GLY A 125 17.67 3.44 -3.02
CA GLY A 125 17.75 4.91 -2.99
C GLY A 125 16.81 5.66 -3.95
N GLN A 126 15.97 4.96 -4.71
CA GLN A 126 15.10 5.58 -5.71
C GLN A 126 13.65 5.60 -5.22
N ASN A 127 13.14 6.80 -4.89
CA ASN A 127 11.71 7.02 -4.72
C ASN A 127 11.08 7.18 -6.11
N GLU A 128 10.34 6.17 -6.55
CA GLU A 128 9.76 6.14 -7.89
C GLU A 128 8.46 6.98 -8.02
N TRP A 129 7.90 7.47 -6.90
CA TRP A 129 6.75 8.38 -6.90
C TRP A 129 7.17 9.81 -7.25
N THR A 130 7.54 10.00 -8.51
CA THR A 130 7.93 11.28 -9.11
C THR A 130 6.72 12.01 -9.70
N GLU A 131 6.84 13.32 -9.95
CA GLU A 131 5.80 14.10 -10.65
C GLU A 131 5.41 13.51 -12.01
N GLY A 132 6.39 12.94 -12.73
CA GLY A 132 6.16 12.26 -14.00
C GLY A 132 5.28 11.01 -13.84
N TYR A 133 5.59 10.17 -12.85
CA TYR A 133 4.81 8.97 -12.59
C TYR A 133 3.38 9.31 -12.09
N GLN A 134 3.26 10.30 -11.22
CA GLN A 134 1.98 10.82 -10.74
C GLN A 134 1.07 11.25 -11.90
N ARG A 135 1.61 11.98 -12.88
CA ARG A 135 0.87 12.45 -14.06
C ARG A 135 0.23 11.31 -14.85
N HIS A 136 0.90 10.16 -14.94
CA HIS A 136 0.39 8.99 -15.66
C HIS A 136 -0.56 8.14 -14.82
N THR A 137 -0.36 8.10 -13.49
CA THR A 137 -1.08 7.18 -12.59
C THR A 137 -2.38 7.76 -12.05
N MET A 138 -2.39 9.06 -11.75
CA MET A 138 -3.53 9.74 -11.16
C MET A 138 -4.82 9.63 -12.00
N PRO A 139 -4.80 9.78 -13.35
CA PRO A 139 -6.01 9.62 -14.15
C PRO A 139 -6.64 8.23 -14.04
N ILE A 140 -5.83 7.17 -13.92
CA ILE A 140 -6.32 5.79 -13.80
C ILE A 140 -6.90 5.53 -12.41
N LEU A 141 -6.24 6.04 -11.36
CA LEU A 141 -6.79 5.99 -10.01
C LEU A 141 -8.13 6.72 -9.92
N ARG A 142 -8.23 7.90 -10.54
CA ARG A 142 -9.51 8.62 -10.66
C ARG A 142 -10.56 7.80 -11.41
N ALA A 143 -10.20 7.18 -12.53
CA ALA A 143 -11.11 6.33 -13.29
C ALA A 143 -11.54 5.07 -12.51
N ALA A 144 -10.69 4.55 -11.62
CA ALA A 144 -10.98 3.44 -10.72
C ALA A 144 -11.86 3.83 -9.52
N GLY A 145 -12.41 5.05 -9.49
CA GLY A 145 -13.31 5.53 -8.42
C GLY A 145 -12.61 6.28 -7.29
N TRP A 146 -11.29 6.51 -7.36
CA TRP A 146 -10.55 7.19 -6.29
C TRP A 146 -10.61 8.71 -6.39
N GLY A 147 -11.56 9.21 -7.17
CA GLY A 147 -11.56 10.48 -7.89
C GLY A 147 -11.07 11.71 -7.14
N GLU A 148 -11.34 11.79 -5.83
CA GLU A 148 -11.06 12.97 -5.01
C GLU A 148 -10.44 12.60 -3.64
N ARG A 149 -10.08 11.33 -3.42
CA ARG A 149 -9.56 10.90 -2.12
C ARG A 149 -8.09 11.28 -1.95
N GLU A 150 -7.68 11.52 -0.72
CA GLU A 150 -6.27 11.74 -0.41
C GLU A 150 -5.47 10.44 -0.64
N ILE A 151 -4.46 10.53 -1.50
CA ILE A 151 -3.51 9.46 -1.78
C ILE A 151 -2.17 9.87 -1.20
N VAL A 152 -1.72 9.14 -0.19
CA VAL A 152 -0.43 9.37 0.45
C VAL A 152 0.52 8.27 0.05
N VAL A 153 1.56 8.62 -0.71
CA VAL A 153 2.69 7.75 -0.97
C VAL A 153 3.87 8.31 -0.19
N SER A 154 4.38 7.55 0.80
CA SER A 154 5.46 8.04 1.63
C SER A 154 6.46 6.95 1.99
N PRO A 155 7.78 7.19 1.82
CA PRO A 155 8.79 6.32 2.37
C PRO A 155 8.92 6.50 3.89
N LYS A 156 8.30 7.54 4.47
CA LYS A 156 8.28 7.70 5.93
C LYS A 156 7.42 6.62 6.55
N PRO A 157 7.82 6.05 7.69
CA PRO A 157 6.94 5.17 8.42
C PRO A 157 5.64 5.87 8.82
N MET A 158 4.56 5.11 8.89
CA MET A 158 3.21 5.60 9.17
C MET A 158 2.64 4.81 10.34
N LEU A 159 2.12 5.53 11.33
CA LEU A 159 1.39 4.98 12.46
C LEU A 159 -0.10 5.20 12.21
N VAL A 160 -0.87 4.12 12.21
CA VAL A 160 -2.29 4.17 11.83
C VAL A 160 -3.14 3.60 12.97
N GLY A 161 -4.04 4.41 13.52
CA GLY A 161 -4.96 3.98 14.57
C GLY A 161 -5.82 2.80 14.12
N ARG A 162 -6.45 2.91 12.94
CA ARG A 162 -7.18 1.83 12.28
C ARG A 162 -6.80 1.71 10.81
N LEU A 163 -6.16 0.61 10.45
CA LEU A 163 -5.78 0.32 9.06
C LEU A 163 -6.71 -0.73 8.45
N TYR A 164 -7.38 -0.37 7.37
CA TYR A 164 -8.15 -1.31 6.54
C TYR A 164 -7.21 -1.93 5.51
N VAL A 165 -7.11 -3.26 5.50
CA VAL A 165 -6.28 -4.01 4.55
C VAL A 165 -7.21 -4.86 3.67
N PRO A 166 -7.35 -4.54 2.36
CA PRO A 166 -8.17 -5.33 1.45
C PRO A 166 -7.76 -6.81 1.38
N GLN A 167 -8.74 -7.68 1.15
CA GLN A 167 -8.59 -9.13 1.00
C GLN A 167 -9.23 -9.63 -0.30
#